data_AF-A0AAE1R583-F1
#
_entry.id   AF-A0AAE1R583-F1
#
_cell.length_a   1.000
_cell.length_b   1.000
_cell.length_c   1.000
_cell.angle_alpha   90.00
_cell.angle_beta   90.00
_cell.angle_gamma   90.00
#
_symmetry.space_group_name_H-M   'P 1'
#
loop_
_entity.id
_entity.type
_entity.pdbx_description
1 polymer ?
#
loop_
_entity_poly.entity_id
_entity_poly.type
_entity_poly.pdbx_seq_one_letter_code
_entity_poly.pdbx_strand_id
1 'polypeptide(L)'
;MTANQLETQQRGFLSAYKDRTVEAHTTHTSEFLKLKPSSGLWPASGFGQDVIIGVLDSGVWPESASFRDDGLSEIPKKWKGICKPGTKDTDGHGTHVASTAARSFAKGVSYFGYAPGTARGIAPRARIAVYKFSFEEGTLTSDLIAAMDQAVTDGGVLVSASAGNSGPEMGTLVNGVPWIFIVASCSTDRSFSGTLTLGNGLKITGFSLFPVRTTIKELPVLYNESISPCDSSDLLSLIPNAGRSIMIYYSGAVEVEEQMPAISESRFGRAIYISDDPDVLTSNYFPNRGVVISTKEGKQVIHYATKSVKPKASISFKETHIDVKPAICKLQSQILWHQECTSMASPHIAGIAAMLKGAHPGWSPSAI
;
A
#
# COMPACT_ATOMS: atom_id res chain seq x y z
N MET A 1 -9.99 28.69 -3.20
CA MET A 1 -8.82 28.97 -2.35
C MET A 1 -7.76 27.92 -2.63
N THR A 2 -6.52 28.30 -2.95
CA THR A 2 -5.42 27.33 -3.17
C THR A 2 -4.80 26.88 -1.84
N ALA A 3 -4.18 25.70 -1.77
CA ALA A 3 -3.49 25.21 -0.56
C ALA A 3 -2.52 26.25 0.06
N ASN A 4 -1.79 26.99 -0.79
CA ASN A 4 -0.91 28.09 -0.36
C ASN A 4 -1.64 29.27 0.30
N GLN A 5 -2.93 29.49 0.01
CA GLN A 5 -3.72 30.57 0.62
C GLN A 5 -4.19 30.18 2.03
N LEU A 6 -4.49 28.89 2.26
CA LEU A 6 -4.88 28.36 3.57
C LEU A 6 -3.70 28.35 4.56
N GLU A 7 -2.50 28.04 4.07
CA GLU A 7 -1.25 28.00 4.88
C GLU A 7 -0.90 29.34 5.52
N THR A 8 -1.30 30.45 4.90
CA THR A 8 -1.03 31.81 5.41
C THR A 8 -2.16 32.44 6.21
N GLN A 9 -3.39 31.94 6.14
CA GLN A 9 -4.58 32.66 6.65
C GLN A 9 -5.27 32.04 7.87
N GLN A 10 -5.03 30.77 8.21
CA GLN A 10 -5.71 30.13 9.37
C GLN A 10 -4.75 29.77 10.51
N ARG A 11 -5.02 30.35 11.69
CA ARG A 11 -4.50 29.85 12.97
C ARG A 11 -5.04 28.43 13.19
N GLY A 12 -4.16 27.43 13.26
CA GLY A 12 -4.52 26.01 13.43
C GLY A 12 -4.40 25.16 12.16
N PHE A 13 -4.01 25.74 11.02
CA PHE A 13 -3.76 24.99 9.79
C PHE A 13 -2.45 24.18 9.88
N LEU A 14 -2.54 22.85 9.83
CA LEU A 14 -1.42 21.92 10.03
C LEU A 14 -0.69 21.60 8.71
N SER A 15 -1.45 21.20 7.70
CA SER A 15 -1.00 21.10 6.31
C SER A 15 -2.19 20.88 5.38
N ALA A 16 -2.06 21.28 4.12
CA ALA A 16 -2.87 20.74 3.04
C ALA A 16 -1.95 20.46 1.85
N TYR A 17 -2.15 19.32 1.23
CA TYR A 17 -1.48 18.96 0.00
C TYR A 17 -2.52 18.81 -1.10
N LYS A 18 -2.11 19.10 -2.33
CA LYS A 18 -2.97 18.86 -3.49
C LYS A 18 -3.30 17.38 -3.51
N ASP A 19 -4.59 17.06 -3.46
CA ASP A 19 -5.05 15.70 -3.71
C ASP A 19 -4.55 15.25 -5.09
N ARG A 20 -3.94 14.07 -5.13
CA ARG A 20 -3.36 13.50 -6.35
C ARG A 20 -3.92 12.09 -6.46
N THR A 21 -4.36 11.73 -7.65
CA THR A 21 -4.66 10.34 -7.98
C THR A 21 -3.43 9.50 -7.67
N VAL A 22 -3.59 8.59 -6.72
CA VAL A 22 -2.55 7.64 -6.31
C VAL A 22 -2.72 6.38 -7.15
N GLU A 23 -1.63 5.86 -7.70
CA GLU A 23 -1.66 4.65 -8.54
C GLU A 23 -0.92 3.48 -7.88
N ALA A 24 -1.30 2.26 -8.29
CA ALA A 24 -0.84 1.01 -7.69
C ALA A 24 0.69 0.84 -7.69
N HIS A 25 1.20 0.20 -6.64
CA HIS A 25 2.62 0.02 -6.34
C HIS A 25 3.35 -1.06 -7.17
N THR A 26 2.79 -1.48 -8.31
CA THR A 26 3.33 -2.56 -9.16
C THR A 26 4.54 -2.16 -10.00
N THR A 27 5.15 -1.00 -9.70
CA THR A 27 6.35 -0.49 -10.38
C THR A 27 7.56 -1.42 -10.28
N HIS A 28 7.62 -2.25 -9.22
CA HIS A 28 8.74 -3.15 -8.93
C HIS A 28 8.38 -4.65 -8.89
N THR A 29 7.12 -4.99 -8.59
CA THR A 29 6.72 -6.38 -8.26
C THR A 29 6.99 -7.39 -9.38
N SER A 30 6.75 -7.01 -10.63
CA SER A 30 7.10 -7.84 -11.81
C SER A 30 8.60 -8.14 -11.92
N GLU A 31 9.47 -7.18 -11.58
CA GLU A 31 10.92 -7.35 -11.60
C GLU A 31 11.40 -8.23 -10.43
N PHE A 32 10.82 -8.02 -9.24
CA PHE A 32 11.01 -8.89 -8.07
C PHE A 32 10.64 -10.35 -8.36
N LEU A 33 9.55 -10.57 -9.08
CA LEU A 33 9.10 -11.89 -9.55
C LEU A 33 9.87 -12.41 -10.78
N LYS A 34 10.89 -11.69 -11.23
CA LYS A 34 11.77 -12.05 -12.36
C LYS A 34 11.03 -12.19 -13.70
N LEU A 35 9.89 -11.52 -13.87
CA LEU A 35 9.19 -11.45 -15.16
C LEU A 35 9.93 -10.48 -16.08
N LYS A 36 10.38 -10.98 -17.23
CA LYS A 36 11.22 -10.23 -18.18
C LYS A 36 10.68 -10.34 -19.61
N PRO A 37 10.73 -9.27 -20.42
CA PRO A 37 10.27 -9.34 -21.81
C PRO A 37 11.09 -10.30 -22.68
N SER A 38 12.36 -10.54 -22.32
CA SER A 38 13.31 -11.35 -23.09
C SER A 38 13.16 -12.86 -22.91
N SER A 39 12.59 -13.32 -21.79
CA SER A 39 12.59 -14.74 -21.42
C SER A 39 11.59 -15.05 -20.31
N GLY A 40 11.18 -16.31 -20.19
CA GLY A 40 10.31 -16.79 -19.13
C GLY A 40 8.82 -16.64 -19.47
N LEU A 41 7.99 -16.45 -18.45
CA LEU A 41 6.54 -16.57 -18.58
C LEU A 41 5.90 -15.48 -19.45
N TRP A 42 6.44 -14.26 -19.46
CA TRP A 42 5.92 -13.17 -20.30
C TRP A 42 5.96 -13.49 -21.80
N PRO A 43 7.12 -13.77 -22.42
CA PRO A 43 7.14 -14.14 -23.84
C PRO A 43 6.43 -15.47 -24.10
N ALA A 44 6.52 -16.45 -23.19
CA ALA A 44 5.87 -17.75 -23.37
C ALA A 44 4.33 -17.68 -23.40
N SER A 45 3.73 -16.71 -22.71
CA SER A 45 2.27 -16.52 -22.63
C SER A 45 1.75 -15.37 -23.50
N GLY A 46 2.63 -14.70 -24.27
CA GLY A 46 2.27 -13.46 -24.96
C GLY A 46 1.79 -12.36 -24.00
N PHE A 47 2.38 -12.29 -22.79
CA PHE A 47 2.00 -11.39 -21.71
C PHE A 47 0.53 -11.54 -21.24
N GLY A 48 -0.10 -12.68 -21.54
CA GLY A 48 -1.50 -12.97 -21.20
C GLY A 48 -2.53 -12.51 -22.25
N GLN A 49 -2.14 -12.15 -23.47
CA GLN A 49 -3.04 -11.54 -24.47
C GLN A 49 -4.33 -12.33 -24.80
N ASP A 50 -4.33 -13.65 -24.66
CA ASP A 50 -5.44 -14.55 -25.04
C ASP A 50 -6.26 -15.09 -23.85
N VAL A 51 -5.97 -14.57 -22.65
CA VAL A 51 -6.65 -14.93 -21.40
C VAL A 51 -7.42 -13.74 -20.82
N ILE A 52 -8.47 -14.07 -20.06
CA ILE A 52 -9.36 -13.13 -19.42
C ILE A 52 -9.32 -13.44 -17.92
N ILE A 53 -9.08 -12.43 -17.11
CA ILE A 53 -9.09 -12.51 -15.65
C ILE A 53 -10.39 -11.90 -15.17
N GLY A 54 -11.23 -12.72 -14.53
CA GLY A 54 -12.41 -12.25 -13.81
C GLY A 54 -12.02 -11.65 -12.46
N VAL A 55 -12.46 -10.43 -12.18
CA VAL A 55 -12.23 -9.73 -10.91
C VAL A 55 -13.58 -9.49 -10.26
N LEU A 56 -13.85 -10.23 -9.20
CA LEU A 56 -15.04 -10.07 -8.36
C LEU A 56 -14.66 -9.13 -7.23
N ASP A 57 -15.19 -7.91 -7.20
CA ASP A 57 -14.76 -6.88 -6.24
C ASP A 57 -15.75 -5.69 -6.12
N SER A 58 -15.31 -4.51 -5.68
CA SER A 58 -16.06 -3.26 -5.56
C SER A 58 -16.33 -2.53 -6.89
N GLY A 59 -15.89 -3.12 -8.01
CA GLY A 59 -16.05 -2.58 -9.36
C GLY A 59 -14.72 -2.16 -9.98
N VAL A 60 -14.79 -1.27 -10.96
CA VAL A 60 -13.60 -0.69 -11.60
C VAL A 60 -13.79 0.78 -11.94
N TRP A 61 -12.71 1.57 -11.88
CA TRP A 61 -12.63 2.92 -12.48
C TRP A 61 -12.04 2.82 -13.89
N PRO A 62 -12.87 2.71 -14.95
CA PRO A 62 -12.40 2.39 -16.29
C PRO A 62 -11.54 3.47 -16.94
N GLU A 63 -11.66 4.74 -16.50
CA GLU A 63 -10.88 5.86 -17.06
C GLU A 63 -9.42 5.89 -16.55
N SER A 64 -9.02 4.98 -15.67
CA SER A 64 -7.65 4.89 -15.18
C SER A 64 -6.67 4.56 -16.30
N ALA A 65 -5.47 5.17 -16.27
CA ALA A 65 -4.41 4.90 -17.23
C ALA A 65 -4.02 3.41 -17.28
N SER A 66 -4.10 2.72 -16.14
CA SER A 66 -3.88 1.28 -16.04
C SER A 66 -4.82 0.47 -16.92
N PHE A 67 -6.00 0.98 -17.27
CA PHE A 67 -7.00 0.28 -18.09
C PHE A 67 -7.15 0.83 -19.50
N ARG A 68 -6.12 1.48 -20.05
CA ARG A 68 -6.06 1.73 -21.50
C ARG A 68 -5.86 0.44 -22.28
N ASP A 69 -6.39 0.37 -23.49
CA ASP A 69 -6.30 -0.78 -24.41
C ASP A 69 -5.18 -0.65 -25.44
N ASP A 70 -4.28 0.34 -25.28
CA ASP A 70 -3.11 0.53 -26.12
C ASP A 70 -2.30 -0.78 -26.25
N GLY A 71 -2.16 -1.28 -27.48
CA GLY A 71 -1.37 -2.48 -27.79
C GLY A 71 -2.04 -3.81 -27.44
N LEU A 72 -3.34 -3.82 -27.12
CA LEU A 72 -4.15 -5.03 -27.04
C LEU A 72 -4.65 -5.46 -28.43
N SER A 73 -4.82 -6.76 -28.62
CA SER A 73 -5.40 -7.36 -29.82
C SER A 73 -6.92 -7.08 -29.91
N GLU A 74 -7.64 -7.72 -30.84
CA GLU A 74 -9.10 -7.76 -30.77
C GLU A 74 -9.58 -8.61 -29.57
N ILE A 75 -10.80 -8.35 -29.10
CA ILE A 75 -11.42 -9.13 -28.02
C ILE A 75 -11.59 -10.58 -28.52
N PRO A 76 -11.19 -11.60 -27.74
CA PRO A 76 -11.35 -13.00 -28.15
C PRO A 76 -12.81 -13.33 -28.48
N LYS A 77 -13.07 -13.90 -29.67
CA LYS A 77 -14.43 -14.23 -30.15
C LYS A 77 -15.22 -15.18 -29.24
N LYS A 78 -14.52 -15.94 -28.39
CA LYS A 78 -15.11 -16.82 -27.36
C LYS A 78 -15.79 -16.04 -26.24
N TRP A 79 -15.42 -14.78 -26.03
CA TRP A 79 -15.97 -13.92 -24.99
C TRP A 79 -17.39 -13.47 -25.35
N LYS A 80 -18.33 -13.68 -24.41
CA LYS A 80 -19.74 -13.32 -24.56
C LYS A 80 -20.26 -12.43 -23.43
N GLY A 81 -19.38 -12.01 -22.51
CA GLY A 81 -19.75 -11.14 -21.40
C GLY A 81 -20.23 -9.77 -21.89
N ILE A 82 -21.05 -9.12 -21.07
CA ILE A 82 -21.68 -7.83 -21.38
C ILE A 82 -21.02 -6.69 -20.61
N CYS A 83 -21.05 -5.47 -21.18
CA CYS A 83 -20.69 -4.26 -20.46
C CYS A 83 -21.95 -3.60 -19.89
N LYS A 84 -22.34 -3.98 -18.67
CA LYS A 84 -23.52 -3.41 -18.01
C LYS A 84 -23.19 -2.05 -17.36
N PRO A 85 -24.04 -1.02 -17.51
CA PRO A 85 -23.88 0.24 -16.77
C PRO A 85 -23.93 0.01 -15.23
N GLY A 86 -23.26 0.88 -14.46
CA GLY A 86 -23.33 0.89 -13.00
C GLY A 86 -22.23 0.11 -12.26
N THR A 87 -21.22 -0.42 -12.96
CA THR A 87 -20.09 -1.18 -12.38
C THR A 87 -18.93 -0.31 -11.90
N LYS A 88 -19.15 1.01 -11.78
CA LYS A 88 -18.13 1.96 -11.36
C LYS A 88 -17.68 1.67 -9.93
N ASP A 89 -16.37 1.69 -9.74
CA ASP A 89 -15.76 1.62 -8.41
C ASP A 89 -15.86 2.96 -7.70
N THR A 90 -16.36 2.93 -6.46
CA THR A 90 -16.45 4.10 -5.58
C THR A 90 -15.64 3.91 -4.30
N ASP A 91 -15.22 2.68 -4.01
CA ASP A 91 -14.31 2.34 -2.92
C ASP A 91 -12.85 2.45 -3.37
N GLY A 92 -12.54 1.81 -4.52
CA GLY A 92 -11.23 1.79 -5.15
C GLY A 92 -10.45 0.47 -4.98
N HIS A 93 -10.86 -0.41 -4.05
CA HIS A 93 -10.26 -1.73 -3.87
C HIS A 93 -10.24 -2.55 -5.16
N GLY A 94 -11.37 -2.64 -5.86
CA GLY A 94 -11.50 -3.41 -7.10
C GLY A 94 -10.65 -2.88 -8.25
N THR A 95 -10.55 -1.56 -8.41
CA THR A 95 -9.63 -0.93 -9.36
C THR A 95 -8.18 -1.31 -9.07
N HIS A 96 -7.80 -1.29 -7.79
CA HIS A 96 -6.46 -1.63 -7.36
C HIS A 96 -6.14 -3.12 -7.55
N VAL A 97 -7.07 -4.02 -7.23
CA VAL A 97 -6.94 -5.47 -7.47
C VAL A 97 -6.83 -5.77 -8.96
N ALA A 98 -7.72 -5.19 -9.78
CA ALA A 98 -7.75 -5.38 -11.22
C ALA A 98 -6.45 -4.93 -11.90
N SER A 99 -5.95 -3.73 -11.55
CA SER A 99 -4.70 -3.19 -12.10
C SER A 99 -3.44 -3.93 -11.62
N THR A 100 -3.52 -4.63 -10.49
CA THR A 100 -2.45 -5.50 -10.00
C THR A 100 -2.40 -6.81 -10.78
N ALA A 101 -3.55 -7.42 -11.06
CA ALA A 101 -3.63 -8.68 -11.81
C ALA A 101 -3.19 -8.50 -13.26
N ALA A 102 -3.72 -7.46 -13.92
CA ALA A 102 -3.51 -7.25 -15.34
C ALA A 102 -3.46 -5.76 -15.73
N ARG A 103 -3.06 -5.57 -16.99
CA ARG A 103 -3.13 -4.31 -17.74
C ARG A 103 -1.97 -3.32 -17.55
N SER A 104 -2.12 -2.15 -18.18
CA SER A 104 -1.12 -1.57 -19.08
C SER A 104 0.00 -0.80 -18.38
N PHE A 105 1.09 -0.59 -19.10
CA PHE A 105 2.26 0.17 -18.66
C PHE A 105 1.92 1.65 -18.42
N ALA A 106 1.54 1.99 -17.19
CA ALA A 106 1.33 3.36 -16.75
C ALA A 106 2.69 3.97 -16.36
N LYS A 107 3.25 4.81 -17.24
CA LYS A 107 4.58 5.42 -17.07
C LYS A 107 4.54 6.64 -16.16
N GLY A 108 5.62 6.84 -15.39
CA GLY A 108 5.82 8.07 -14.61
C GLY A 108 4.94 8.16 -13.37
N VAL A 109 4.50 7.01 -12.86
CA VAL A 109 3.59 6.91 -11.72
C VAL A 109 4.38 6.79 -10.43
N SER A 110 3.78 7.23 -9.33
CA SER A 110 4.38 7.14 -8.00
C SER A 110 3.32 7.35 -6.92
N TYR A 111 3.57 6.83 -5.72
CA TYR A 111 2.77 7.15 -4.54
C TYR A 111 3.32 8.39 -3.87
N PHE A 112 2.77 9.55 -4.21
CA PHE A 112 3.30 10.84 -3.76
C PHE A 112 4.81 11.00 -3.97
N GLY A 113 5.42 10.34 -4.97
CA GLY A 113 6.87 10.35 -5.21
C GLY A 113 7.66 9.16 -4.62
N TYR A 114 7.04 8.34 -3.78
CA TYR A 114 7.55 7.01 -3.41
C TYR A 114 7.30 6.00 -4.53
N ALA A 115 8.15 4.98 -4.61
CA ALA A 115 8.05 3.91 -5.61
C ALA A 115 7.89 4.41 -7.08
N PRO A 116 8.66 5.42 -7.53
CA PRO A 116 8.49 5.95 -8.87
C PRO A 116 8.84 4.89 -9.93
N GLY A 117 8.05 4.83 -11.01
CA GLY A 117 8.36 3.90 -12.09
C GLY A 117 7.26 3.78 -13.13
N THR A 118 7.16 2.60 -13.71
CA THR A 118 6.07 2.23 -14.63
C THR A 118 5.23 1.15 -13.95
N ALA A 119 4.01 1.48 -13.54
CA ALA A 119 3.08 0.48 -13.01
C ALA A 119 2.57 -0.40 -14.15
N ARG A 120 2.32 -1.67 -13.83
CA ARG A 120 1.86 -2.70 -14.76
C ARG A 120 1.31 -3.87 -13.97
N GLY A 121 0.24 -4.48 -14.46
CA GLY A 121 -0.24 -5.73 -13.89
C GLY A 121 0.74 -6.88 -14.13
N ILE A 122 0.58 -7.98 -13.40
CA ILE A 122 1.42 -9.18 -13.56
C ILE A 122 1.25 -9.82 -14.94
N ALA A 123 0.05 -9.75 -15.51
CA ALA A 123 -0.25 -10.10 -16.89
C ALA A 123 -0.65 -8.84 -17.71
N PRO A 124 0.32 -8.06 -18.23
CA PRO A 124 0.04 -6.74 -18.82
C PRO A 124 -0.89 -6.73 -20.03
N ARG A 125 -1.02 -7.86 -20.75
CA ARG A 125 -1.91 -7.98 -21.91
C ARG A 125 -3.15 -8.83 -21.65
N ALA A 126 -3.31 -9.39 -20.46
CA ALA A 126 -4.54 -10.08 -20.10
C ALA A 126 -5.73 -9.12 -20.10
N ARG A 127 -6.88 -9.64 -20.54
CA ARG A 127 -8.14 -8.91 -20.45
C ARG A 127 -8.70 -9.02 -19.04
N ILE A 128 -9.49 -8.03 -18.64
CA ILE A 128 -10.16 -8.02 -17.34
C ILE A 128 -11.66 -8.02 -17.59
N ALA A 129 -12.37 -8.88 -16.86
CA ALA A 129 -13.82 -8.84 -16.73
C ALA A 129 -14.16 -8.55 -15.27
N VAL A 130 -14.94 -7.52 -15.01
CA VAL A 130 -15.20 -7.03 -13.65
C VAL A 130 -16.63 -7.36 -13.25
N TYR A 131 -16.77 -7.99 -12.09
CA TYR A 131 -18.04 -8.41 -11.50
C TYR A 131 -18.19 -7.71 -10.15
N LYS A 132 -18.94 -6.61 -10.13
CA LYS A 132 -19.15 -5.83 -8.91
C LYS A 132 -20.16 -6.54 -8.01
N PHE A 133 -19.75 -6.89 -6.79
CA PHE A 133 -20.64 -7.46 -5.75
C PHE A 133 -20.56 -6.71 -4.42
N SER A 134 -19.53 -5.88 -4.24
CA SER A 134 -19.35 -5.04 -3.06
C SER A 134 -19.75 -3.60 -3.38
N PHE A 135 -20.59 -3.03 -2.53
CA PHE A 135 -21.13 -1.67 -2.64
C PHE A 135 -20.94 -0.92 -1.32
N GLU A 136 -21.02 0.41 -1.35
CA GLU A 136 -20.89 1.25 -0.14
C GLU A 136 -22.00 0.95 0.87
N GLU A 137 -23.20 0.61 0.38
CA GLU A 137 -24.36 0.25 1.20
C GLU A 137 -24.20 -1.12 1.89
N GLY A 138 -23.24 -1.93 1.44
CA GLY A 138 -22.92 -3.22 2.02
C GLY A 138 -22.48 -4.26 0.99
N THR A 139 -22.03 -5.40 1.50
CA THR A 139 -21.64 -6.57 0.71
C THR A 139 -22.49 -7.75 1.12
N LEU A 140 -23.21 -8.35 0.17
CA LEU A 140 -24.08 -9.50 0.41
C LEU A 140 -23.49 -10.77 -0.19
N THR A 141 -23.55 -11.87 0.56
CA THR A 141 -23.11 -13.19 0.07
C THR A 141 -23.87 -13.64 -1.17
N SER A 142 -25.14 -13.27 -1.31
CA SER A 142 -25.94 -13.57 -2.50
C SER A 142 -25.38 -12.93 -3.76
N ASP A 143 -24.90 -11.69 -3.65
CA ASP A 143 -24.33 -10.96 -4.80
C ASP A 143 -22.97 -11.53 -5.19
N LEU A 144 -22.17 -11.95 -4.19
CA LEU A 144 -20.92 -12.68 -4.44
C LEU A 144 -21.19 -13.99 -5.20
N ILE A 145 -22.15 -14.80 -4.76
CA ILE A 145 -22.51 -16.05 -5.43
C ILE A 145 -22.99 -15.78 -6.86
N ALA A 146 -23.86 -14.79 -7.06
CA ALA A 146 -24.33 -14.40 -8.40
C ALA A 146 -23.17 -13.95 -9.31
N ALA A 147 -22.22 -13.20 -8.77
CA ALA A 147 -21.02 -12.79 -9.50
C ALA A 147 -20.12 -14.00 -9.86
N MET A 148 -19.96 -14.96 -8.95
CA MET A 148 -19.24 -16.21 -9.21
C MET A 148 -19.91 -17.05 -10.29
N ASP A 149 -21.23 -17.24 -10.23
CA ASP A 149 -22.00 -17.99 -11.22
C ASP A 149 -21.89 -17.35 -12.61
N GLN A 150 -21.95 -16.02 -12.68
CA GLN A 150 -21.76 -15.32 -13.94
C GLN A 150 -20.32 -15.46 -14.46
N ALA A 151 -19.31 -15.37 -13.59
CA ALA A 151 -17.91 -15.54 -13.99
C ALA A 151 -17.64 -16.96 -14.51
N VAL A 152 -18.24 -17.99 -13.90
CA VAL A 152 -18.17 -19.38 -14.39
C VAL A 152 -18.86 -19.52 -15.75
N THR A 153 -20.04 -18.91 -15.91
CA THR A 153 -20.77 -18.87 -17.19
C THR A 153 -19.95 -18.23 -18.31
N ASP A 154 -19.17 -17.20 -17.97
CA ASP A 154 -18.27 -16.50 -18.88
C ASP A 154 -16.95 -17.27 -19.14
N GLY A 155 -16.78 -18.44 -18.52
CA GLY A 155 -15.65 -19.36 -18.75
C GLY A 155 -14.57 -19.32 -17.67
N GLY A 156 -14.86 -18.80 -16.47
CA GLY A 156 -13.98 -18.86 -15.30
C GLY A 156 -13.73 -20.31 -14.84
N VAL A 157 -12.47 -20.66 -14.56
CA VAL A 157 -12.07 -22.07 -14.29
C VAL A 157 -11.18 -22.24 -13.06
N LEU A 158 -10.40 -21.22 -12.69
CA LEU A 158 -9.52 -21.21 -11.53
C LEU A 158 -9.84 -20.00 -10.66
N VAL A 159 -9.91 -20.19 -9.35
CA VAL A 159 -10.21 -19.14 -8.38
C VAL A 159 -8.98 -18.90 -7.51
N SER A 160 -8.53 -17.65 -7.45
CA SER A 160 -7.52 -17.17 -6.51
C SER A 160 -8.22 -16.29 -5.49
N ALA A 161 -8.09 -16.63 -4.21
CA ALA A 161 -8.69 -15.87 -3.12
C ALA A 161 -7.64 -15.49 -2.07
N SER A 162 -7.82 -14.31 -1.50
CA SER A 162 -7.05 -13.85 -0.35
C SER A 162 -7.31 -14.77 0.85
N ALA A 163 -6.23 -15.17 1.52
CA ALA A 163 -6.27 -16.02 2.71
C ALA A 163 -6.85 -15.33 3.96
N GLY A 164 -7.04 -14.02 3.89
CA GLY A 164 -7.53 -13.23 5.01
C GLY A 164 -6.42 -12.56 5.77
N ASN A 165 -6.89 -11.71 6.66
CA ASN A 165 -6.17 -10.58 7.18
C ASN A 165 -6.31 -10.59 8.71
N SER A 166 -6.46 -11.76 9.35
CA SER A 166 -6.78 -11.85 10.78
C SER A 166 -5.74 -12.65 11.57
N GLY A 167 -4.61 -13.03 10.97
CA GLY A 167 -3.50 -13.63 11.69
C GLY A 167 -2.77 -12.60 12.56
N PRO A 168 -1.73 -13.03 13.31
CA PRO A 168 -0.98 -14.28 13.15
C PRO A 168 -1.53 -15.47 13.95
N GLU A 169 -2.62 -15.30 14.69
CA GLU A 169 -3.19 -16.36 15.50
C GLU A 169 -3.63 -17.58 14.66
N MET A 170 -3.54 -18.77 15.25
CA MET A 170 -3.88 -20.02 14.58
C MET A 170 -5.39 -20.05 14.27
N GLY A 171 -5.76 -20.53 13.08
CA GLY A 171 -7.18 -20.71 12.71
C GLY A 171 -7.88 -19.46 12.16
N THR A 172 -7.11 -18.44 11.76
CA THR A 172 -7.61 -17.15 11.25
C THR A 172 -7.75 -17.09 9.73
N LEU A 173 -7.41 -18.19 9.04
CA LEU A 173 -7.56 -18.34 7.60
C LEU A 173 -9.03 -18.26 7.20
N VAL A 174 -9.32 -17.40 6.23
CA VAL A 174 -10.62 -17.37 5.56
C VAL A 174 -10.50 -17.98 4.16
N ASN A 175 -11.61 -18.50 3.62
CA ASN A 175 -11.70 -19.14 2.30
C ASN A 175 -10.99 -20.50 2.15
N GLY A 176 -10.52 -21.14 3.22
CA GLY A 176 -9.77 -22.41 3.18
C GLY A 176 -10.56 -23.61 2.62
N VAL A 177 -10.75 -23.65 1.30
CA VAL A 177 -11.41 -24.74 0.57
C VAL A 177 -10.46 -25.37 -0.46
N PRO A 178 -10.48 -26.70 -0.67
CA PRO A 178 -9.46 -27.40 -1.45
C PRO A 178 -9.35 -27.00 -2.94
N TRP A 179 -10.41 -26.43 -3.51
CA TRP A 179 -10.49 -26.08 -4.94
C TRP A 179 -10.19 -24.60 -5.24
N ILE A 180 -9.79 -23.81 -4.23
CA ILE A 180 -9.40 -22.41 -4.39
C ILE A 180 -7.91 -22.27 -4.08
N PHE A 181 -7.20 -21.48 -4.89
CA PHE A 181 -5.84 -21.04 -4.56
C PHE A 181 -5.90 -19.97 -3.47
N ILE A 182 -5.50 -20.36 -2.26
CA ILE A 182 -5.51 -19.50 -1.08
C ILE A 182 -4.18 -18.80 -0.91
N VAL A 183 -4.20 -17.48 -0.99
CA VAL A 183 -2.98 -16.67 -1.15
C VAL A 183 -2.69 -15.87 0.11
N ALA A 184 -1.55 -16.18 0.74
CA ALA A 184 -0.97 -15.39 1.81
C ALA A 184 -0.20 -14.17 1.26
N SER A 185 0.05 -13.17 2.10
CA SER A 185 0.80 -11.96 1.73
C SER A 185 2.24 -12.05 2.19
N CYS A 186 3.18 -11.47 1.45
CA CYS A 186 4.58 -11.36 1.86
C CYS A 186 5.11 -9.99 1.45
N SER A 187 6.06 -9.47 2.23
CA SER A 187 6.75 -8.22 1.89
C SER A 187 7.67 -8.40 0.68
N THR A 188 7.94 -7.31 -0.02
CA THR A 188 8.94 -7.28 -1.10
C THR A 188 10.33 -6.89 -0.57
N ASP A 189 11.30 -6.78 -1.47
CA ASP A 189 12.64 -6.23 -1.19
C ASP A 189 12.69 -4.69 -1.21
N ARG A 190 11.53 -4.02 -1.26
CA ARG A 190 11.41 -2.56 -1.30
C ARG A 190 10.99 -2.02 0.07
N SER A 191 11.62 -0.94 0.51
CA SER A 191 11.26 -0.21 1.73
C SER A 191 11.19 1.29 1.49
N PHE A 192 10.35 1.96 2.28
CA PHE A 192 10.19 3.42 2.28
C PHE A 192 10.79 4.00 3.54
N SER A 193 11.57 5.06 3.38
CA SER A 193 12.35 5.58 4.49
C SER A 193 12.30 7.09 4.62
N GLY A 194 12.59 7.52 5.84
CA GLY A 194 13.00 8.86 6.18
C GLY A 194 14.34 8.81 6.92
N THR A 195 15.30 9.63 6.50
CA THR A 195 16.60 9.69 7.15
C THR A 195 16.60 10.75 8.25
N LEU A 196 16.74 10.31 9.49
CA LEU A 196 16.94 11.13 10.69
C LEU A 196 18.42 11.45 10.85
N THR A 197 18.76 12.73 10.92
CA THR A 197 20.12 13.21 11.22
C THR A 197 20.11 14.04 12.49
N LEU A 198 20.79 13.58 13.53
CA LEU A 198 20.92 14.29 14.79
C LEU A 198 22.05 15.33 14.72
N GLY A 199 21.99 16.35 15.56
CA GLY A 199 23.01 17.41 15.62
C GLY A 199 24.40 16.95 16.05
N ASN A 200 24.53 15.74 16.63
CA ASN A 200 25.82 15.10 16.91
C ASN A 200 26.41 14.34 15.70
N GLY A 201 25.75 14.40 14.54
CA GLY A 201 26.17 13.72 13.31
C GLY A 201 25.65 12.29 13.14
N LEU A 202 24.97 11.71 14.16
CA LEU A 202 24.37 10.38 14.03
C LEU A 202 23.27 10.40 12.96
N LYS A 203 23.35 9.48 12.01
CA LYS A 203 22.36 9.27 10.96
C LYS A 203 21.67 7.92 11.16
N ILE A 204 20.34 7.93 11.14
CA ILE A 204 19.48 6.76 11.28
C ILE A 204 18.51 6.76 10.11
N THR A 205 18.43 5.63 9.40
CA THR A 205 17.44 5.43 8.34
C THR A 205 16.27 4.67 8.94
N GLY A 206 15.17 5.38 9.20
CA GLY A 206 13.92 4.78 9.70
C GLY A 206 12.86 4.69 8.61
N PHE A 207 11.69 4.17 8.96
CA PHE A 207 10.53 4.10 8.06
C PHE A 207 9.76 5.42 8.02
N SER A 208 9.31 5.84 6.83
CA SER A 208 8.43 7.00 6.68
C SER A 208 7.73 7.02 5.33
N LEU A 209 6.43 7.30 5.35
CA LEU A 209 5.57 7.44 4.17
C LEU A 209 5.00 8.86 4.00
N PHE A 210 5.58 9.86 4.66
CA PHE A 210 5.06 11.22 4.62
C PHE A 210 5.00 11.77 3.16
N PRO A 211 3.83 12.19 2.64
CA PRO A 211 3.60 12.36 1.20
C PRO A 211 4.21 13.62 0.59
N VAL A 212 4.92 14.46 1.35
CA VAL A 212 5.46 15.74 0.85
C VAL A 212 7.00 15.75 0.86
N ARG A 213 7.59 16.20 -0.26
CA ARG A 213 9.04 16.27 -0.41
C ARG A 213 9.51 17.50 0.36
N THR A 214 9.85 17.30 1.61
CA THR A 214 10.35 18.36 2.48
C THR A 214 11.54 17.85 3.27
N THR A 215 12.33 18.78 3.79
CA THR A 215 13.40 18.47 4.71
C THR A 215 13.18 19.32 5.93
N ILE A 216 12.99 18.67 7.06
CA ILE A 216 13.06 19.33 8.35
C ILE A 216 14.54 19.59 8.62
N LYS A 217 14.92 20.84 8.88
CA LYS A 217 16.32 21.21 9.13
C LYS A 217 16.46 21.77 10.54
N GLU A 218 17.35 21.14 11.31
CA GLU A 218 17.87 21.64 12.58
C GLU A 218 16.82 22.10 13.61
N LEU A 219 15.71 21.38 13.74
CA LEU A 219 14.70 21.73 14.73
C LEU A 219 15.02 21.12 16.10
N PRO A 220 14.67 21.83 17.20
CA PRO A 220 14.78 21.30 18.55
C PRO A 220 14.08 19.94 18.71
N VAL A 221 14.76 19.01 19.36
CA VAL A 221 14.18 17.70 19.71
C VAL A 221 13.71 17.74 21.16
N LEU A 222 12.48 17.30 21.40
CA LEU A 222 11.89 17.23 22.73
C LEU A 222 11.64 15.77 23.11
N TYR A 223 11.97 15.46 24.35
CA TYR A 223 11.62 14.20 24.98
C TYR A 223 11.24 14.48 26.43
N ASN A 224 10.10 13.95 26.84
CA ASN A 224 9.66 13.96 28.23
C ASN A 224 8.79 12.72 28.44
N GLU A 225 9.15 11.94 29.45
CA GLU A 225 8.53 10.64 29.75
C GLU A 225 7.03 10.74 29.99
N SER A 226 6.54 11.82 30.59
CA SER A 226 5.11 11.98 30.93
C SER A 226 4.22 12.29 29.72
N ILE A 227 4.78 12.67 28.58
CA ILE A 227 4.04 13.04 27.35
C ILE A 227 4.45 12.21 26.13
N SER A 228 5.54 11.45 26.24
CA SER A 228 6.05 10.52 25.23
C SER A 228 5.04 9.44 24.81
N PRO A 229 4.11 8.96 25.67
CA PRO A 229 3.09 7.99 25.28
C PRO A 229 2.07 8.49 24.25
N CYS A 230 1.92 9.82 24.11
CA CYS A 230 1.01 10.46 23.15
C CYS A 230 -0.47 10.09 23.29
N ASP A 231 -0.94 9.88 24.51
CA ASP A 231 -2.32 9.50 24.84
C ASP A 231 -3.28 10.70 25.06
N SER A 232 -2.76 11.94 25.08
CA SER A 232 -3.56 13.15 25.31
C SER A 232 -3.12 14.33 24.44
N SER A 233 -4.01 14.79 23.55
CA SER A 233 -3.82 16.00 22.73
C SER A 233 -3.80 17.29 23.55
N ASP A 234 -4.46 17.31 24.72
CA ASP A 234 -4.47 18.46 25.65
C ASP A 234 -3.10 18.70 26.26
N LEU A 235 -2.43 17.65 26.76
CA LEU A 235 -1.09 17.75 27.33
C LEU A 235 -0.07 18.22 26.29
N LEU A 236 -0.21 17.76 25.04
CA LEU A 236 0.63 18.20 23.92
C LEU A 236 0.39 19.67 23.54
N SER A 237 -0.85 20.15 23.65
CA SER A 237 -1.22 21.53 23.31
C SER A 237 -0.65 22.57 24.28
N LEU A 238 -0.33 22.17 25.51
CA LEU A 238 0.24 23.03 26.54
C LEU A 238 1.73 23.31 26.37
N ILE A 239 2.42 22.62 25.44
CA ILE A 239 3.87 22.74 25.29
C ILE A 239 4.22 24.02 24.51
N PRO A 240 5.01 24.94 25.11
CA PRO A 240 5.46 26.14 24.42
C PRO A 240 6.28 25.78 23.18
N ASN A 241 6.02 26.47 22.06
CA ASN A 241 6.73 26.28 20.79
C ASN A 241 6.63 24.88 20.16
N ALA A 242 5.62 24.06 20.52
CA ALA A 242 5.36 22.74 19.95
C ALA A 242 5.47 22.68 18.41
N GLY A 243 4.88 23.66 17.71
CA GLY A 243 4.91 23.74 16.24
C GLY A 243 6.28 24.00 15.62
N ARG A 244 7.33 24.27 16.42
CA ARG A 244 8.73 24.46 15.97
C ARG A 244 9.68 23.39 16.49
N SER A 245 9.18 22.32 17.09
CA SER A 245 9.99 21.23 17.63
C SER A 245 9.66 19.91 16.93
N ILE A 246 10.51 18.91 17.17
CA ILE A 246 10.29 17.50 16.86
C ILE A 246 10.11 16.78 18.19
N MET A 247 9.01 16.04 18.36
CA MET A 247 8.75 15.29 19.58
C MET A 247 9.13 13.82 19.40
N ILE A 248 9.79 13.24 20.39
CA ILE A 248 10.04 11.80 20.46
C ILE A 248 8.86 11.14 21.16
N TYR A 249 8.24 10.19 20.46
CA TYR A 249 7.15 9.39 20.96
C TYR A 249 7.60 7.95 21.13
N TYR A 250 7.39 7.44 22.33
CA TYR A 250 7.72 6.09 22.72
C TYR A 250 6.69 5.62 23.74
N SER A 251 5.97 4.57 23.37
CA SER A 251 5.02 3.87 24.21
C SER A 251 5.18 2.38 23.96
N GLY A 252 5.28 1.58 25.02
CA GLY A 252 5.17 0.12 24.92
C GLY A 252 3.73 -0.38 24.95
N ALA A 253 2.76 0.51 25.14
CA ALA A 253 1.34 0.19 25.34
C ALA A 253 0.43 0.77 24.25
N VAL A 254 0.88 1.78 23.51
CA VAL A 254 0.09 2.47 22.47
C VAL A 254 0.80 2.28 21.14
N GLU A 255 0.10 1.71 20.16
CA GLU A 255 0.63 1.48 18.83
C GLU A 255 0.88 2.81 18.09
N VAL A 256 1.81 2.82 17.14
CA VAL A 256 2.17 4.04 16.41
C VAL A 256 0.97 4.59 15.65
N GLU A 257 0.11 3.73 15.11
CA GLU A 257 -1.09 4.13 14.37
C GLU A 257 -2.05 4.95 15.24
N GLU A 258 -2.23 4.59 16.51
CA GLU A 258 -3.06 5.34 17.47
C GLU A 258 -2.42 6.67 17.89
N GLN A 259 -1.09 6.76 17.89
CA GLN A 259 -0.36 8.01 18.20
C GLN A 259 -0.48 9.04 17.07
N MET A 260 -0.63 8.61 15.80
CA MET A 260 -0.60 9.52 14.66
C MET A 260 -1.77 10.53 14.62
N PRO A 261 -3.04 10.15 14.88
CA PRO A 261 -4.14 11.09 15.00
C PRO A 261 -3.93 12.12 16.09
N ALA A 262 -3.52 11.70 17.30
CA ALA A 262 -3.30 12.61 18.43
C ALA A 262 -2.25 13.70 18.11
N ILE A 263 -1.21 13.35 17.37
CA ILE A 263 -0.18 14.30 16.90
C ILE A 263 -0.76 15.22 15.84
N SER A 264 -1.49 14.66 14.88
CA SER A 264 -2.14 15.44 13.82
C SER A 264 -3.07 16.49 14.42
N GLU A 265 -3.79 16.19 15.50
CA GLU A 265 -4.69 17.11 16.19
C GLU A 265 -3.96 18.08 17.14
N SER A 266 -2.72 17.76 17.52
CA SER A 266 -1.92 18.59 18.40
C SER A 266 -1.24 19.77 17.67
N ARG A 267 -0.57 20.64 18.42
CA ARG A 267 0.32 21.67 17.84
C ARG A 267 1.65 21.10 17.31
N PHE A 268 1.94 19.83 17.54
CA PHE A 268 3.13 19.16 17.02
C PHE A 268 2.85 18.61 15.62
N GLY A 269 3.53 19.16 14.61
CA GLY A 269 3.45 18.63 13.25
C GLY A 269 4.57 17.64 12.89
N ARG A 270 5.41 17.23 13.85
CA ARG A 270 6.66 16.48 13.59
C ARG A 270 6.99 15.50 14.72
N ALA A 271 7.34 14.28 14.33
CA ALA A 271 7.45 13.15 15.27
C ALA A 271 8.63 12.22 14.96
N ILE A 272 9.27 11.69 16.00
CA ILE A 272 10.12 10.50 15.92
C ILE A 272 9.39 9.42 16.72
N TYR A 273 8.89 8.40 16.03
CA TYR A 273 8.22 7.26 16.64
C TYR A 273 9.24 6.17 16.93
N ILE A 274 9.20 5.61 18.12
CA ILE A 274 10.05 4.48 18.50
C ILE A 274 9.17 3.24 18.59
N SER A 275 9.32 2.31 17.66
CA SER A 275 8.58 1.06 17.63
C SER A 275 9.33 -0.01 16.84
N ASP A 276 9.27 -1.26 17.34
CA ASP A 276 9.68 -2.46 16.60
C ASP A 276 8.47 -3.23 16.06
N ASP A 277 7.28 -2.66 16.18
CA ASP A 277 6.05 -3.24 15.66
C ASP A 277 6.13 -3.32 14.12
N PRO A 278 6.10 -4.54 13.55
CA PRO A 278 6.18 -4.71 12.10
C PRO A 278 4.96 -4.14 11.37
N ASP A 279 3.83 -3.91 12.05
CA ASP A 279 2.58 -3.47 11.44
C ASP A 279 2.67 -1.99 11.00
N VAL A 280 3.56 -1.23 11.63
CA VAL A 280 3.87 0.14 11.22
C VAL A 280 4.47 0.21 9.81
N LEU A 281 5.16 -0.85 9.37
CA LEU A 281 5.75 -0.92 8.03
C LEU A 281 4.71 -1.18 6.93
N THR A 282 3.55 -1.73 7.30
CA THR A 282 2.45 -2.03 6.36
C THR A 282 1.42 -0.90 6.29
N SER A 283 1.43 0.01 7.26
CA SER A 283 0.53 1.17 7.33
C SER A 283 0.70 2.15 6.16
N ASN A 284 -0.42 2.62 5.60
CA ASN A 284 -0.45 3.68 4.58
C ASN A 284 -0.67 5.09 5.17
N TYR A 285 -1.02 5.15 6.45
CA TYR A 285 -1.48 6.36 7.09
C TYR A 285 -0.31 7.03 7.78
N PHE A 286 0.28 8.00 7.09
CA PHE A 286 1.41 8.75 7.61
C PHE A 286 1.19 10.27 7.44
N PRO A 287 0.19 10.85 8.15
CA PRO A 287 -0.17 12.27 8.02
C PRO A 287 0.92 13.21 8.55
N ASN A 288 1.71 12.74 9.52
CA ASN A 288 2.67 13.55 10.25
C ASN A 288 4.03 13.57 9.59
N ARG A 289 4.77 14.67 9.73
CA ARG A 289 6.17 14.74 9.29
C ARG A 289 7.05 13.98 10.28
N GLY A 290 7.12 12.67 10.12
CA GLY A 290 7.82 11.82 11.08
C GLY A 290 8.49 10.60 10.50
N VAL A 291 9.27 9.97 11.37
CA VAL A 291 10.04 8.76 11.07
C VAL A 291 9.86 7.77 12.19
N VAL A 292 9.72 6.50 11.84
CA VAL A 292 9.65 5.37 12.77
C VAL A 292 11.03 4.73 12.82
N ILE A 293 11.58 4.59 14.02
CA ILE A 293 12.89 3.98 14.25
C ILE A 293 12.76 2.82 15.25
N SER A 294 13.72 1.89 15.19
CA SER A 294 13.72 0.73 16.08
C SER A 294 13.90 1.13 17.55
N THR A 295 13.50 0.28 18.49
CA THR A 295 13.72 0.55 19.93
C THR A 295 15.21 0.67 20.28
N LYS A 296 16.07 -0.04 19.55
CA LYS A 296 17.53 0.03 19.68
C LYS A 296 18.05 1.43 19.34
N GLU A 297 17.63 1.98 18.20
CA GLU A 297 18.00 3.33 17.75
C GLU A 297 17.33 4.38 18.64
N GLY A 298 16.07 4.17 19.01
CA GLY A 298 15.29 5.03 19.91
C GLY A 298 16.01 5.32 21.22
N LYS A 299 16.63 4.32 21.85
CA LYS A 299 17.45 4.50 23.05
C LYS A 299 18.61 5.50 22.83
N GLN A 300 19.24 5.47 21.65
CA GLN A 300 20.32 6.40 21.30
C GLN A 300 19.78 7.83 21.11
N VAL A 301 18.62 7.96 20.45
CA VAL A 301 17.98 9.26 20.21
C VAL A 301 17.50 9.89 21.52
N ILE A 302 16.88 9.12 22.42
CA ILE A 302 16.47 9.59 23.76
C ILE A 302 17.69 10.02 24.59
N HIS A 303 18.78 9.22 24.57
CA HIS A 303 20.01 9.58 25.27
C HIS A 303 20.59 10.90 24.75
N TYR A 304 20.62 11.10 23.42
CA TYR A 304 21.03 12.35 22.80
C TYR A 304 20.14 13.53 23.23
N ALA A 305 18.82 13.36 23.21
CA ALA A 305 17.86 14.41 23.54
C ALA A 305 17.95 14.86 25.01
N THR A 306 18.20 13.92 25.93
CA THR A 306 18.25 14.21 27.38
C THR A 306 19.60 14.73 27.87
N LYS A 307 20.71 14.39 27.19
CA LYS A 307 22.06 14.81 27.60
C LYS A 307 22.56 16.09 26.93
N SER A 308 21.96 16.48 25.81
CA SER A 308 22.39 17.67 25.07
C SER A 308 21.68 18.93 25.59
N VAL A 309 22.39 20.05 25.65
CA VAL A 309 21.82 21.34 26.12
C VAL A 309 20.78 21.91 25.14
N LYS A 310 20.97 21.70 23.83
CA LYS A 310 20.06 22.13 22.76
C LYS A 310 20.03 21.06 21.66
N PRO A 311 19.40 19.89 21.90
CA PRO A 311 19.36 18.82 20.92
C PRO A 311 18.60 19.29 19.68
N LYS A 312 19.14 18.98 18.50
CA LYS A 312 18.54 19.31 17.21
C LYS A 312 18.53 18.09 16.30
N ALA A 313 17.56 18.02 15.40
CA ALA A 313 17.52 17.00 14.38
C ALA A 313 16.98 17.55 13.04
N SER A 314 17.35 16.83 11.98
CA SER A 314 16.86 17.01 10.62
C SER A 314 16.25 15.71 10.13
N ILE A 315 15.21 15.79 9.31
CA ILE A 315 14.53 14.62 8.72
C ILE A 315 14.34 14.87 7.23
N SER A 316 14.80 13.95 6.39
CA SER A 316 14.48 13.88 4.96
C SER A 316 13.44 12.80 4.69
N PHE A 317 12.56 13.03 3.70
CA PHE A 317 11.48 12.12 3.29
C PHE A 317 11.61 11.74 1.82
N LYS A 318 10.79 10.78 1.37
CA LYS A 318 10.70 10.27 -0.03
C LYS A 318 11.93 9.51 -0.50
N GLU A 319 12.48 8.69 0.37
CA GLU A 319 13.56 7.77 0.02
C GLU A 319 12.94 6.37 -0.19
N THR A 320 13.09 5.81 -1.39
CA THR A 320 12.70 4.43 -1.71
C THR A 320 13.98 3.62 -1.88
N HIS A 321 14.11 2.54 -1.11
CA HIS A 321 15.25 1.61 -1.19
C HIS A 321 14.77 0.27 -1.73
N ILE A 322 15.62 -0.36 -2.54
CA ILE A 322 15.49 -1.73 -3.05
C ILE A 322 16.63 -2.56 -2.42
N ASP A 323 16.56 -3.88 -2.47
CA ASP A 323 17.51 -4.83 -1.85
C ASP A 323 17.41 -4.94 -0.32
N VAL A 324 16.23 -4.62 0.24
CA VAL A 324 15.92 -4.93 1.65
C VAL A 324 15.57 -6.42 1.76
N LYS A 325 15.98 -7.06 2.85
CA LYS A 325 15.63 -8.46 3.08
C LYS A 325 14.11 -8.60 3.26
N PRO A 326 13.41 -9.40 2.43
CA PRO A 326 11.99 -9.65 2.63
C PRO A 326 11.71 -10.29 4.00
N ALA A 327 10.67 -9.81 4.68
CA ALA A 327 10.08 -10.44 5.84
C ALA A 327 9.32 -11.73 5.45
N ILE A 328 9.02 -12.53 6.47
CA ILE A 328 8.27 -13.80 6.35
C ILE A 328 6.83 -13.49 5.92
N CYS A 329 6.25 -14.34 5.07
CA CYS A 329 4.85 -14.23 4.65
C CYS A 329 3.88 -14.25 5.85
N LYS A 330 2.91 -13.33 5.87
CA LYS A 330 1.92 -13.15 6.92
C LYS A 330 0.48 -13.18 6.37
N LEU A 331 -0.44 -13.61 7.24
CA LEU A 331 -1.88 -13.46 7.09
C LEU A 331 -2.27 -12.26 7.96
N GLN A 332 -2.24 -11.03 7.44
CA GLN A 332 -2.31 -9.84 8.30
C GLN A 332 -3.35 -8.84 7.80
N SER A 333 -4.06 -8.20 8.73
CA SER A 333 -4.98 -7.10 8.47
C SER A 333 -4.18 -5.90 8.06
N GLN A 334 -4.45 -5.38 6.86
CA GLN A 334 -4.92 -4.01 6.68
C GLN A 334 -5.74 -3.92 5.37
N ILE A 335 -6.84 -3.17 5.43
CA ILE A 335 -7.65 -2.75 4.29
C ILE A 335 -7.30 -1.28 4.04
N LEU A 336 -7.02 -0.95 2.77
CA LEU A 336 -6.77 0.37 2.16
C LEU A 336 -5.31 0.75 1.87
N TRP A 337 -5.10 1.14 0.60
CA TRP A 337 -4.08 1.99 -0.06
C TRP A 337 -2.54 1.85 0.17
N HIS A 338 -2.05 0.93 1.02
CA HIS A 338 -0.74 0.23 0.89
C HIS A 338 -0.98 -1.26 1.21
N GLN A 339 -1.07 -2.18 0.24
CA GLN A 339 0.02 -2.89 -0.47
C GLN A 339 0.94 -3.83 0.34
N GLU A 340 0.55 -4.28 1.53
CA GLU A 340 0.98 -5.59 2.08
C GLU A 340 -0.17 -6.35 2.75
N CYS A 341 -1.20 -6.73 1.98
CA CYS A 341 -2.25 -7.61 2.50
C CYS A 341 -2.66 -8.68 1.48
N THR A 342 -3.43 -9.67 1.94
CA THR A 342 -3.78 -10.84 1.11
C THR A 342 -4.62 -10.47 -0.11
N SER A 343 -5.37 -9.36 -0.07
CA SER A 343 -6.10 -8.80 -1.22
C SER A 343 -5.19 -8.32 -2.34
N MET A 344 -3.96 -7.89 -2.04
CA MET A 344 -2.98 -7.49 -3.05
C MET A 344 -2.14 -8.68 -3.52
N ALA A 345 -1.97 -9.72 -2.69
CA ALA A 345 -1.25 -10.93 -3.08
C ALA A 345 -2.06 -11.80 -4.05
N SER A 346 -3.37 -11.98 -3.81
CA SER A 346 -4.24 -12.78 -4.69
C SER A 346 -4.19 -12.39 -6.18
N PRO A 347 -4.31 -11.10 -6.59
CA PRO A 347 -4.23 -10.72 -7.99
C PRO A 347 -2.86 -10.99 -8.62
N HIS A 348 -1.76 -11.02 -7.86
CA HIS A 348 -0.46 -11.44 -8.39
C HIS A 348 -0.50 -12.91 -8.84
N ILE A 349 -1.05 -13.79 -8.00
CA ILE A 349 -1.21 -15.21 -8.31
C ILE A 349 -2.20 -15.42 -9.46
N ALA A 350 -3.33 -14.69 -9.46
CA ALA A 350 -4.29 -14.74 -10.56
C ALA A 350 -3.66 -14.35 -11.90
N GLY A 351 -2.81 -13.31 -11.92
CA GLY A 351 -2.05 -12.90 -13.11
C GLY A 351 -1.07 -13.99 -13.60
N ILE A 352 -0.31 -14.61 -12.68
CA ILE A 352 0.60 -15.72 -13.01
C ILE A 352 -0.20 -16.92 -13.55
N ALA A 353 -1.26 -17.34 -12.86
CA ALA A 353 -2.10 -18.46 -13.26
C ALA A 353 -2.74 -18.24 -14.64
N ALA A 354 -3.20 -17.01 -14.91
CA ALA A 354 -3.72 -16.64 -16.22
C ALA A 354 -2.64 -16.76 -17.32
N MET A 355 -1.42 -16.30 -17.07
CA MET A 355 -0.32 -16.47 -18.03
C MET A 355 0.07 -17.94 -18.21
N LEU A 356 0.09 -18.74 -17.15
CA LEU A 356 0.31 -20.19 -17.24
C LEU A 356 -0.78 -20.86 -18.09
N LYS A 357 -2.05 -20.49 -17.90
CA LYS A 357 -3.16 -20.96 -18.75
C LYS A 357 -2.99 -20.53 -20.21
N GLY A 358 -2.48 -19.32 -20.46
CA GLY A 358 -2.16 -18.83 -21.80
C GLY A 358 -1.05 -19.62 -22.47
N ALA A 359 0.04 -19.93 -21.75
CA ALA A 359 1.15 -20.74 -22.23
C ALA A 359 0.80 -22.23 -22.37
N HIS A 360 -0.13 -22.72 -21.54
CA HIS A 360 -0.57 -24.11 -21.50
C HIS A 360 -2.11 -24.24 -21.54
N PRO A 361 -2.76 -24.00 -22.69
CA PRO A 361 -4.22 -23.98 -22.79
C PRO A 361 -4.91 -25.28 -22.37
N GLY A 362 -4.23 -26.43 -22.50
CA GLY A 362 -4.73 -27.75 -22.12
C GLY A 362 -4.67 -28.08 -20.62
N TRP A 363 -3.99 -27.26 -19.80
CA TRP A 363 -3.89 -27.53 -18.37
C TRP A 363 -5.20 -27.29 -17.62
N SER A 364 -5.53 -28.20 -16.70
CA SER A 364 -6.65 -28.05 -15.77
C SER A 364 -6.32 -27.02 -14.67
N PRO A 365 -7.31 -26.50 -13.94
CA PRO A 365 -7.08 -25.61 -12.81
C PRO A 365 -6.18 -26.21 -11.72
N SER A 366 -6.19 -27.54 -11.55
CA SER A 366 -5.34 -28.22 -10.56
C SER A 366 -3.92 -28.49 -11.05
N ALA A 367 -3.68 -28.38 -12.37
CA ALA A 367 -2.36 -28.55 -12.96
C ALA A 367 -1.57 -27.24 -13.02
N ILE A 368 -2.28 -26.12 -13.16
CA ILE A 368 -1.77 -24.76 -12.90
C ILE A 368 -1.56 -24.62 -11.40
#